data_AF-A0A968TM93-F1
#
_entry.id   AF-A0A968TM93-F1
#
_cell.length_a   1.000
_cell.length_b   1.000
_cell.length_c   1.000
_cell.angle_alpha   90.00
_cell.angle_beta   90.00
_cell.angle_gamma   90.00
#
_symmetry.space_group_name_H-M   'P 1'
#
loop_
_entity.id
_entity.type
_entity.pdbx_description
1 polymer ?
#
loop_
_entity_poly.entity_id
_entity_poly.type
_entity_poly.pdbx_seq_one_letter_code
_entity_poly.pdbx_strand_id
1 'polypeptide(L)'
;MVTSSVACTVACTQADRDKKSDIQASFNVREVTGKGERGAVDPGAPWKIPYTVEFGFEACIEDRASRKEIPNQDFVVKVPGSRQVFPVKTNAWGCFQWDESIGYNHFAGESGWVTLEREIVGSGVYNGVRKVSILVNPWAVGSQARDSQSAVVFQRDGDRGWKPKKIYSYGKSVAAFAGELQKQARLLIQDIKVHAVPVSEKSDSVGSVYTIEMSPQAALLQRDGPGL
;
A
#
# COMPACT_ATOMS: atom_id res chain seq x y z
N MET A 1 -0.84 24.60 38.58
CA MET A 1 -0.35 24.96 37.24
C MET A 1 0.92 24.17 36.98
N VAL A 2 1.14 23.79 35.71
CA VAL A 2 2.28 23.01 35.14
C VAL A 2 2.01 21.51 34.89
N THR A 3 1.58 21.26 33.64
CA THR A 3 1.96 20.21 32.65
C THR A 3 1.81 18.72 32.95
N SER A 4 1.25 17.98 31.98
CA SER A 4 2.01 17.15 31.02
C SER A 4 1.02 16.34 30.16
N SER A 5 0.84 16.70 28.89
CA SER A 5 1.50 16.17 27.69
C SER A 5 1.12 14.72 27.34
N VAL A 6 0.52 14.60 26.15
CA VAL A 6 0.03 13.38 25.50
C VAL A 6 1.19 12.42 25.25
N ALA A 7 1.08 11.20 25.78
CA ALA A 7 2.04 10.14 25.54
C ALA A 7 1.85 9.57 24.11
N CYS A 8 2.89 9.71 23.29
CA CYS A 8 3.01 9.06 22.00
C CYS A 8 3.33 7.57 22.22
N THR A 9 2.41 6.67 21.88
CA THR A 9 2.62 5.22 21.88
C THR A 9 3.37 4.80 20.61
N VAL A 10 4.68 5.05 20.58
CA VAL A 10 5.58 4.40 19.62
C VAL A 10 6.00 3.07 20.23
N ALA A 11 5.56 1.98 19.60
CA ALA A 11 6.03 0.63 19.94
C ALA A 11 7.52 0.53 19.59
N CYS A 12 8.38 0.42 20.59
CA CYS A 12 9.80 0.17 20.37
C CYS A 12 10.00 -1.29 19.93
N THR A 13 10.22 -1.50 18.64
CA THR A 13 10.52 -2.81 18.05
C THR A 13 12.01 -3.14 18.14
N GLN A 14 12.34 -4.37 18.54
CA GLN A 14 13.71 -4.90 18.58
C GLN A 14 14.30 -5.06 17.16
N ALA A 15 15.62 -5.07 17.07
CA ALA A 15 16.34 -5.25 15.82
C ALA A 15 16.40 -6.72 15.39
N ASP A 16 16.28 -6.94 14.08
CA ASP A 16 16.26 -8.26 13.45
C ASP A 16 17.52 -9.08 13.81
N ARG A 17 17.31 -10.24 14.44
CA ARG A 17 18.36 -11.24 14.66
C ARG A 17 18.29 -12.32 13.58
N ASP A 18 19.31 -12.28 12.72
CA ASP A 18 19.89 -13.32 11.87
C ASP A 18 18.98 -14.46 11.38
N LYS A 19 18.50 -14.32 10.14
CA LYS A 19 18.07 -15.44 9.29
C LYS A 19 19.15 -15.84 8.31
N LYS A 20 19.13 -17.13 7.96
CA LYS A 20 20.00 -17.84 6.99
C LYS A 20 19.94 -17.30 5.54
N SER A 21 19.12 -16.29 5.27
CA SER A 21 18.93 -15.65 3.96
C SER A 21 19.69 -14.34 3.77
N ASP A 22 20.38 -13.86 4.81
CA ASP A 22 21.17 -12.63 4.74
C ASP A 22 22.59 -12.96 4.28
N ILE A 23 22.95 -12.46 3.09
CA ILE A 23 24.30 -12.62 2.55
C ILE A 23 25.19 -11.61 3.28
N GLN A 24 25.82 -12.04 4.38
CA GLN A 24 26.88 -11.35 5.12
C GLN A 24 26.77 -9.80 5.16
N ALA A 25 25.57 -9.26 5.38
CA ALA A 25 25.42 -7.81 5.43
C ALA A 25 26.11 -7.25 6.68
N SER A 26 26.92 -6.21 6.49
CA SER A 26 27.54 -5.45 7.59
C SER A 26 26.61 -4.41 8.20
N PHE A 27 25.34 -4.37 7.76
CA PHE A 27 24.30 -3.48 8.24
C PHE A 27 23.03 -4.25 8.64
N ASN A 28 22.16 -3.58 9.39
CA ASN A 28 20.82 -4.01 9.75
C ASN A 28 19.78 -2.97 9.31
N VAL A 29 18.57 -3.43 9.05
CA VAL A 29 17.41 -2.56 8.83
C VAL A 29 16.75 -2.37 10.19
N ARG A 30 16.88 -1.17 10.76
CA ARG A 30 16.32 -0.83 12.06
C ARG A 30 14.80 -0.77 12.00
N GLU A 31 14.26 -0.19 10.93
CA GLU A 31 12.83 0.01 10.73
C GLU A 31 12.53 0.24 9.25
N VAL A 32 11.32 -0.18 8.84
CA VAL A 32 10.70 0.25 7.59
C VAL A 32 9.34 0.83 7.93
N THR A 33 9.06 2.03 7.46
CA THR A 33 7.74 2.64 7.50
C THR A 33 7.25 2.90 6.07
N GLY A 34 5.97 3.18 5.92
CA GLY A 34 5.47 3.58 4.62
C GLY A 34 4.06 4.13 4.67
N LYS A 35 3.68 4.78 3.58
CA LYS A 35 2.37 5.36 3.35
C LYS A 35 1.93 5.08 1.92
N GLY A 36 0.63 4.95 1.71
CA GLY A 36 0.04 4.83 0.39
C GLY A 36 -0.67 6.12 0.02
N GLU A 37 -0.50 6.55 -1.22
CA GLU A 37 -1.23 7.65 -1.84
C GLU A 37 -1.95 7.13 -3.09
N ARG A 38 -3.08 7.74 -3.43
CA ARG A 38 -3.84 7.30 -4.61
C ARG A 38 -3.01 7.56 -5.86
N GLY A 39 -2.86 6.51 -6.66
CA GLY A 39 -2.19 6.59 -7.95
C GLY A 39 -3.13 7.04 -9.06
N ALA A 40 -2.77 6.65 -10.28
CA ALA A 40 -3.43 7.08 -11.49
C ALA A 40 -4.90 6.64 -11.56
N VAL A 41 -5.70 7.55 -12.12
CA VAL A 41 -7.09 7.36 -12.49
C VAL A 41 -7.22 7.66 -13.96
N ASP A 42 -8.06 6.92 -14.68
CA ASP A 42 -8.32 7.22 -16.08
C ASP A 42 -9.08 8.56 -16.22
N PRO A 43 -8.50 9.57 -16.90
CA PRO A 43 -9.15 10.87 -17.09
C PRO A 43 -10.41 10.76 -17.97
N GLY A 44 -10.50 9.77 -18.85
CA GLY A 44 -11.65 9.51 -19.70
C GLY A 44 -12.72 8.63 -19.05
N ALA A 45 -12.39 7.90 -17.98
CA ALA A 45 -13.37 7.05 -17.33
C ALA A 45 -14.47 7.89 -16.65
N PRO A 46 -15.75 7.51 -16.81
CA PRO A 46 -16.87 8.17 -16.14
C PRO A 46 -16.78 8.04 -14.61
N TRP A 47 -16.13 6.97 -14.16
CA TRP A 47 -15.90 6.66 -12.76
C TRP A 47 -14.42 6.83 -12.44
N LYS A 48 -14.09 7.74 -11.52
CA LYS A 48 -12.71 8.06 -11.12
C LYS A 48 -12.10 7.01 -10.19
N ILE A 49 -12.07 5.77 -10.64
CA ILE A 49 -11.58 4.61 -9.89
C ILE A 49 -10.07 4.47 -10.12
N PRO A 50 -9.26 4.46 -9.05
CA PRO A 50 -7.83 4.24 -9.18
C PRO A 50 -7.52 2.78 -9.52
N TYR A 51 -6.59 2.57 -10.43
CA TYR A 51 -6.04 1.25 -10.76
C TYR A 51 -4.58 1.09 -10.31
N THR A 52 -3.97 2.15 -9.78
CA THR A 52 -2.68 2.10 -9.09
C THR A 52 -2.73 2.79 -7.73
N VAL A 53 -1.80 2.42 -6.86
CA VAL A 53 -1.47 3.11 -5.60
C VAL A 53 0.02 3.38 -5.61
N GLU A 54 0.41 4.60 -5.26
CA GLU A 54 1.80 4.97 -5.06
C GLU A 54 2.15 4.74 -3.58
N PHE A 55 3.06 3.81 -3.31
CA PHE A 55 3.56 3.56 -1.98
C PHE A 55 4.91 4.21 -1.80
N GLY A 56 5.00 5.14 -0.84
CA GLY A 56 6.27 5.69 -0.39
C GLY A 56 6.75 4.92 0.85
N PHE A 57 7.95 4.38 0.76
CA PHE A 57 8.60 3.64 1.85
C PHE A 57 9.79 4.42 2.39
N GLU A 58 10.05 4.28 3.68
CA GLU A 58 11.26 4.76 4.34
C GLU A 58 11.91 3.61 5.11
N ALA A 59 13.20 3.39 4.91
CA ALA A 59 13.96 2.42 5.67
C ALA A 59 15.13 3.10 6.39
N CYS A 60 15.27 2.81 7.69
CA CYS A 60 16.39 3.27 8.51
C CYS A 60 17.41 2.16 8.71
N ILE A 61 18.67 2.46 8.40
CA ILE A 61 19.76 1.50 8.37
C ILE A 61 20.80 1.84 9.45
N GLU A 62 21.29 0.80 10.12
CA GLU A 62 22.31 0.91 11.15
C GLU A 62 23.43 -0.11 10.93
N ASP A 63 24.63 0.23 11.39
CA ASP A 63 25.78 -0.65 11.36
C ASP A 63 25.55 -1.86 12.25
N ARG A 64 25.90 -3.05 11.75
CA ARG A 64 25.60 -4.30 12.46
C ARG A 64 26.40 -4.43 13.75
N ALA A 65 27.65 -3.99 13.75
CA ALA A 65 28.56 -4.15 14.89
C ALA A 65 28.31 -3.09 15.97
N SER A 66 28.26 -1.83 15.58
CA SER A 66 28.17 -0.67 16.48
C SER A 66 26.75 -0.21 16.76
N ARG A 67 25.76 -0.67 15.96
CA ARG A 67 24.35 -0.25 16.07
C ARG A 67 24.15 1.26 15.85
N LYS A 68 25.12 1.92 15.23
CA LYS A 68 25.06 3.34 14.88
C LYS A 68 24.39 3.52 13.54
N GLU A 69 23.68 4.63 13.38
CA GLU A 69 23.11 5.03 12.11
C GLU A 69 24.20 5.17 11.04
N ILE A 70 23.88 4.81 9.81
CA ILE A 70 24.80 4.90 8.66
C ILE A 70 24.38 6.07 7.78
N PRO A 71 24.87 7.30 8.01
CA PRO A 71 24.48 8.45 7.21
C PRO A 71 25.25 8.55 5.89
N ASN A 72 24.63 9.19 4.89
CA ASN A 72 25.24 9.55 3.61
C ASN A 72 25.85 8.38 2.81
N GLN A 73 25.32 7.18 2.98
CA GLN A 73 25.77 5.96 2.32
C GLN A 73 24.81 5.56 1.21
N ASP A 74 25.38 5.13 0.08
CA ASP A 74 24.61 4.65 -1.07
C ASP A 74 24.21 3.17 -0.88
N PHE A 75 22.96 2.89 -1.16
CA PHE A 75 22.34 1.56 -1.19
C PHE A 75 21.51 1.40 -2.47
N VAL A 76 21.10 0.16 -2.74
CA VAL A 76 20.15 -0.13 -3.81
C VAL A 76 19.06 -1.05 -3.28
N VAL A 77 17.79 -0.64 -3.43
CA VAL A 77 16.64 -1.52 -3.18
C VAL A 77 16.33 -2.27 -4.47
N LYS A 78 16.29 -3.60 -4.41
CA LYS A 78 15.99 -4.47 -5.56
C LYS A 78 14.69 -5.22 -5.35
N VAL A 79 13.95 -5.40 -6.43
CA VAL A 79 12.77 -6.26 -6.48
C VAL A 79 13.21 -7.67 -6.92
N PRO A 80 13.11 -8.72 -6.06
CA PRO A 80 13.58 -10.06 -6.39
C PRO A 80 12.89 -10.61 -7.64
N GLY A 81 13.69 -11.07 -8.62
CA GLY A 81 13.19 -11.59 -9.88
C GLY A 81 12.78 -10.53 -10.92
N SER A 82 12.98 -9.24 -10.63
CA SER A 82 12.74 -8.13 -11.56
C SER A 82 14.04 -7.38 -11.84
N ARG A 83 14.06 -6.62 -12.95
CA ARG A 83 15.14 -5.68 -13.27
C ARG A 83 14.99 -4.34 -12.56
N GLN A 84 13.87 -4.14 -11.86
CA GLN A 84 13.58 -2.90 -11.15
C GLN A 84 14.51 -2.72 -9.94
N VAL A 85 15.15 -1.56 -9.88
CA VAL A 85 16.08 -1.16 -8.83
C VAL A 85 15.84 0.29 -8.45
N PHE A 86 16.01 0.61 -7.18
CA PHE A 86 15.90 1.96 -6.65
C PHE A 86 17.24 2.33 -6.01
N PRO A 87 18.07 3.15 -6.68
CA PRO A 87 19.26 3.71 -6.08
C PRO A 87 18.84 4.73 -5.03
N VAL A 88 19.34 4.54 -3.81
CA VAL A 88 18.94 5.34 -2.66
C VAL A 88 20.17 5.71 -1.84
N LYS A 89 20.06 6.82 -1.10
CA LYS A 89 21.13 7.29 -0.23
C LYS A 89 20.56 7.62 1.14
N THR A 90 21.24 7.19 2.19
CA THR A 90 20.83 7.51 3.56
C THR A 90 21.05 8.98 3.87
N ASN A 91 20.11 9.58 4.62
CA ASN A 91 20.20 10.92 5.15
C ASN A 91 21.05 10.97 6.43
N ALA A 92 21.05 12.11 7.13
CA ALA A 92 21.82 12.31 8.36
C ALA A 92 21.43 11.36 9.51
N TRP A 93 20.22 10.78 9.47
CA TRP A 93 19.69 9.83 10.47
C TRP A 93 19.80 8.36 10.04
N GLY A 94 20.53 8.10 8.95
CA GLY A 94 20.69 6.75 8.41
C GLY A 94 19.46 6.20 7.71
N CYS A 95 18.49 7.04 7.32
CA CYS A 95 17.27 6.59 6.64
C CYS A 95 17.25 7.00 5.16
N PHE A 96 16.63 6.20 4.31
CA PHE A 96 16.40 6.52 2.90
C PHE A 96 14.96 6.23 2.50
N GLN A 97 14.51 6.83 1.41
CA GLN A 97 13.15 6.68 0.89
C GLN A 97 13.15 6.15 -0.55
N TRP A 98 12.10 5.42 -0.91
CA TRP A 98 11.81 5.05 -2.29
C TRP A 98 10.30 4.88 -2.50
N ASP A 99 9.86 5.10 -3.75
CA ASP A 99 8.46 5.03 -4.12
C ASP A 99 8.21 3.87 -5.10
N GLU A 100 7.07 3.20 -4.94
CA GLU A 100 6.62 2.12 -5.82
C GLU A 100 5.17 2.28 -6.24
N SER A 101 4.93 2.25 -7.55
CA SER A 101 3.59 2.20 -8.12
C SER A 101 3.11 0.76 -8.20
N ILE A 102 2.01 0.44 -7.50
CA ILE A 102 1.43 -0.90 -7.48
C ILE A 102 0.07 -0.86 -8.16
N GLY A 103 -0.02 -1.56 -9.30
CA GLY A 103 -1.28 -1.83 -9.96
C GLY A 103 -2.14 -2.78 -9.14
N TYR A 104 -3.44 -2.48 -9.01
CA TYR A 104 -4.37 -3.33 -8.28
C TYR A 104 -5.79 -3.22 -8.83
N ASN A 105 -6.58 -4.26 -8.61
CA ASN A 105 -7.99 -4.30 -8.90
C ASN A 105 -8.78 -3.73 -7.73
N HIS A 106 -9.26 -2.49 -7.88
CA HIS A 106 -10.10 -1.84 -6.88
C HIS A 106 -11.38 -2.65 -6.56
N PHE A 107 -11.88 -3.45 -7.50
CA PHE A 107 -13.07 -4.29 -7.36
C PHE A 107 -12.76 -5.75 -6.98
N ALA A 108 -11.56 -6.05 -6.51
CA ALA A 108 -11.31 -7.36 -5.91
C ALA A 108 -12.33 -7.60 -4.78
N GLY A 109 -13.01 -8.76 -4.76
CA GLY A 109 -14.12 -8.96 -3.81
C GLY A 109 -13.71 -8.89 -2.34
N GLU A 110 -12.48 -9.23 -2.03
CA GLU A 110 -11.94 -9.18 -0.68
C GLU A 110 -10.68 -8.30 -0.65
N SER A 111 -10.63 -7.31 0.25
CA SER A 111 -9.38 -6.62 0.55
C SER A 111 -8.46 -7.52 1.37
N GLY A 112 -7.16 -7.22 1.36
CA GLY A 112 -6.19 -7.92 2.19
C GLY A 112 -4.78 -7.42 1.97
N TRP A 113 -3.87 -7.88 2.82
CA TRP A 113 -2.46 -7.52 2.70
C TRP A 113 -1.75 -8.43 1.73
N VAL A 114 -0.87 -7.84 0.96
CA VAL A 114 0.01 -8.54 0.03
C VAL A 114 1.44 -8.34 0.49
N THR A 115 2.18 -9.43 0.62
CA THR A 115 3.60 -9.39 0.96
C THR A 115 4.43 -8.95 -0.24
N LEU A 116 5.23 -7.93 -0.04
CA LEU A 116 6.31 -7.48 -0.91
C LEU A 116 7.64 -7.89 -0.29
N GLU A 117 8.49 -8.54 -1.05
CA GLU A 117 9.88 -8.81 -0.66
C GLU A 117 10.81 -7.85 -1.39
N ARG A 118 11.71 -7.19 -0.66
CA ARG A 118 12.74 -6.33 -1.25
C ARG A 118 14.11 -6.74 -0.73
N GLU A 119 15.12 -6.56 -1.56
CA GLU A 119 16.52 -6.76 -1.20
C GLU A 119 17.21 -5.40 -1.10
N ILE A 120 17.64 -5.03 0.10
CA ILE A 120 18.47 -3.85 0.32
C ILE A 120 19.92 -4.29 0.17
N VAL A 121 20.60 -3.72 -0.83
CA VAL A 121 21.97 -4.06 -1.21
C VAL A 121 22.89 -2.91 -0.85
N GLY A 122 23.82 -3.17 0.05
CA GLY A 122 24.90 -2.24 0.39
C GLY A 122 26.12 -2.42 -0.51
N SER A 123 26.90 -1.36 -0.70
CA SER A 123 28.15 -1.37 -1.45
C SER A 123 29.25 -0.61 -0.71
N GLY A 124 30.52 -0.93 -1.00
CA GLY A 124 31.67 -0.31 -0.34
C GLY A 124 31.88 -0.79 1.11
N VAL A 125 31.91 0.15 2.07
CA VAL A 125 32.17 -0.13 3.49
C VAL A 125 31.02 -0.90 4.13
N TYR A 126 29.78 -0.53 3.80
CA TYR A 126 28.58 -1.21 4.27
C TYR A 126 28.04 -2.10 3.15
N ASN A 127 28.53 -3.35 3.10
CA ASN A 127 28.27 -4.28 2.00
C ASN A 127 27.35 -5.44 2.42
N GLY A 128 26.90 -6.20 1.43
CA GLY A 128 26.04 -7.37 1.58
C GLY A 128 24.57 -7.08 1.27
N VAL A 129 23.71 -8.07 1.53
CA VAL A 129 22.29 -8.04 1.15
C VAL A 129 21.41 -8.36 2.35
N ARG A 130 20.39 -7.54 2.61
CA ARG A 130 19.33 -7.81 3.58
C ARG A 130 17.98 -7.91 2.88
N LYS A 131 17.21 -8.95 3.20
CA LYS A 131 15.83 -9.08 2.74
C LYS A 131 14.89 -8.41 3.72
N VAL A 132 13.96 -7.62 3.19
CA VAL A 132 12.87 -7.01 3.98
C VAL A 132 11.53 -7.48 3.44
N SER A 133 10.59 -7.73 4.35
CA SER A 133 9.22 -8.14 4.03
C SER A 133 8.25 -7.04 4.46
N ILE A 134 7.54 -6.48 3.49
CA ILE A 134 6.61 -5.37 3.68
C ILE A 134 5.22 -5.84 3.29
N LEU A 135 4.25 -5.66 4.16
CA LEU A 135 2.85 -5.92 3.87
C LEU A 135 2.19 -4.65 3.38
N VAL A 136 1.59 -4.69 2.20
CA VAL A 136 0.85 -3.55 1.63
C VAL A 136 -0.61 -3.90 1.41
N ASN A 137 -1.49 -2.92 1.59
CA ASN A 137 -2.92 -3.03 1.35
C ASN A 137 -3.40 -1.83 0.49
N PRO A 138 -3.45 -1.98 -0.84
CA PRO A 138 -3.91 -0.93 -1.74
C PRO A 138 -5.37 -0.50 -1.51
N TRP A 139 -6.20 -1.38 -0.95
CA TRP A 139 -7.62 -1.10 -0.66
C TRP A 139 -7.82 -0.23 0.58
N ALA A 140 -6.77 0.01 1.36
CA ALA A 140 -6.78 0.85 2.56
C ALA A 140 -6.38 2.31 2.31
N VAL A 141 -6.23 2.73 1.05
CA VAL A 141 -5.64 4.03 0.70
C VAL A 141 -6.68 5.08 0.27
N GLY A 142 -6.61 6.25 0.91
CA GLY A 142 -7.39 7.45 0.56
C GLY A 142 -8.81 7.48 1.12
N SER A 143 -9.57 8.52 0.77
CA SER A 143 -10.89 8.81 1.37
C SER A 143 -12.00 7.83 1.02
N GLN A 144 -11.88 7.10 -0.10
CA GLN A 144 -12.79 6.00 -0.48
C GLN A 144 -12.08 4.64 -0.33
N ALA A 145 -11.23 4.51 0.68
CA ALA A 145 -10.67 3.21 1.05
C ALA A 145 -11.81 2.21 1.29
N ARG A 146 -11.66 1.00 0.74
CA ARG A 146 -12.58 -0.12 0.97
C ARG A 146 -12.23 -0.91 2.24
N ASP A 147 -11.03 -0.67 2.76
CA ASP A 147 -10.50 -1.32 3.94
C ASP A 147 -10.10 -0.25 4.98
N SER A 148 -10.51 -0.43 6.23
CA SER A 148 -10.22 0.51 7.33
C SER A 148 -8.88 0.23 8.02
N GLN A 149 -8.16 -0.79 7.59
CA GLN A 149 -6.90 -1.23 8.20
C GLN A 149 -5.70 -0.40 7.69
N SER A 150 -4.50 -0.60 8.23
CA SER A 150 -3.31 0.11 7.78
C SER A 150 -2.87 -0.30 6.37
N ALA A 151 -2.50 0.68 5.54
CA ALA A 151 -2.06 0.48 4.16
C ALA A 151 -0.66 -0.14 4.05
N VAL A 152 0.23 0.10 5.02
CA VAL A 152 1.58 -0.47 5.05
C VAL A 152 1.87 -0.98 6.45
N VAL A 153 2.43 -2.19 6.55
CA VAL A 153 2.94 -2.77 7.78
C VAL A 153 4.28 -3.44 7.49
N PHE A 154 5.30 -3.09 8.25
CA PHE A 154 6.57 -3.80 8.20
C PHE A 154 6.49 -5.08 9.04
N GLN A 155 6.80 -6.23 8.44
CA GLN A 155 6.71 -7.50 9.11
C GLN A 155 8.08 -7.89 9.65
N ARG A 156 8.33 -7.69 10.95
CA ARG A 156 9.54 -8.21 11.60
C ARG A 156 9.35 -9.61 12.11
N ASP A 157 10.46 -10.32 12.24
CA ASP A 157 10.47 -11.60 12.94
C ASP A 157 10.22 -11.39 14.44
N GLY A 158 9.05 -11.83 14.90
CA GLY A 158 8.68 -11.77 16.33
C GLY A 158 7.59 -10.77 16.69
N ASP A 159 7.02 -10.04 15.72
CA ASP A 159 5.83 -9.21 15.94
C ASP A 159 4.60 -10.09 16.25
N ARG A 160 4.44 -10.45 17.52
CA ARG A 160 3.42 -11.41 18.00
C ARG A 160 2.05 -10.80 18.26
N GLY A 161 1.87 -9.48 18.11
CA GLY A 161 0.66 -8.78 18.51
C GLY A 161 -0.40 -8.63 17.42
N TRP A 162 0.01 -8.57 16.16
CA TRP A 162 -0.88 -8.18 15.06
C TRP A 162 -1.13 -9.34 14.10
N LYS A 163 -2.39 -9.79 14.03
CA LYS A 163 -2.84 -10.85 13.12
C LYS A 163 -3.74 -10.25 12.05
N PRO A 164 -3.23 -9.95 10.85
CA PRO A 164 -4.07 -9.51 9.75
C PRO A 164 -5.10 -10.58 9.39
N LYS A 165 -6.29 -10.14 8.98
CA LYS A 165 -7.39 -11.05 8.59
C LYS A 165 -7.01 -11.94 7.40
N LYS A 166 -6.21 -11.41 6.46
CA LYS A 166 -5.80 -12.14 5.25
C LYS A 166 -4.46 -11.60 4.73
N ILE A 167 -3.48 -12.48 4.58
CA ILE A 167 -2.19 -12.17 3.93
C ILE A 167 -2.03 -13.04 2.70
N TYR A 168 -1.69 -12.42 1.58
CA TYR A 168 -1.22 -13.10 0.38
C TYR A 168 0.30 -13.07 0.36
N SER A 169 0.92 -14.25 0.30
CA SER A 169 2.37 -14.41 0.20
C SER A 169 2.94 -13.77 -1.06
N TYR A 170 4.24 -13.44 -1.06
CA TYR A 170 4.93 -12.81 -2.19
C TYR A 170 4.70 -13.51 -3.53
N GLY A 171 4.80 -14.84 -3.60
CA GLY A 171 4.55 -15.62 -4.83
C GLY A 171 3.11 -15.58 -5.36
N LYS A 172 2.17 -15.04 -4.58
CA LYS A 172 0.76 -14.84 -4.94
C LYS A 172 0.38 -13.37 -5.10
N SER A 173 1.35 -12.47 -4.98
CA SER A 173 1.11 -11.02 -4.96
C SER A 173 0.44 -10.51 -6.23
N VAL A 174 0.94 -10.91 -7.40
CA VAL A 174 0.39 -10.50 -8.70
C VAL A 174 -1.08 -10.92 -8.85
N ALA A 175 -1.39 -12.20 -8.59
CA ALA A 175 -2.75 -12.72 -8.67
C ALA A 175 -3.68 -12.06 -7.62
N ALA A 176 -3.16 -11.77 -6.42
CA ALA A 176 -3.91 -11.03 -5.40
C ALA A 176 -4.20 -9.59 -5.85
N PHE A 177 -3.23 -8.87 -6.38
CA PHE A 177 -3.45 -7.51 -6.88
C PHE A 177 -4.40 -7.48 -8.07
N ALA A 178 -4.33 -8.48 -8.97
CA ALA A 178 -5.27 -8.60 -10.10
C ALA A 178 -6.71 -8.92 -9.67
N GLY A 179 -6.93 -9.36 -8.43
CA GLY A 179 -8.24 -9.77 -7.94
C GLY A 179 -8.58 -11.23 -8.25
N GLU A 180 -7.64 -12.03 -8.77
CA GLU A 180 -7.86 -13.43 -9.18
C GLU A 180 -8.03 -14.37 -7.98
N LEU A 181 -7.44 -14.02 -6.83
CA LEU A 181 -7.52 -14.79 -5.60
C LEU A 181 -8.70 -14.36 -4.71
N GLN A 182 -9.43 -13.35 -5.16
CA GLN A 182 -10.57 -12.77 -4.50
C GLN A 182 -11.85 -13.25 -5.18
N LYS A 183 -12.94 -13.35 -4.42
CA LYS A 183 -14.26 -13.53 -5.02
C LYS A 183 -14.50 -12.40 -6.03
N GLN A 184 -15.23 -12.68 -7.10
CA GLN A 184 -15.59 -11.64 -8.06
C GLN A 184 -16.54 -10.64 -7.40
N ALA A 185 -16.27 -9.34 -7.59
CA ALA A 185 -17.22 -8.29 -7.30
C ALA A 185 -17.73 -7.66 -8.59
N ARG A 186 -18.95 -7.14 -8.56
CA ARG A 186 -19.51 -6.31 -9.63
C ARG A 186 -19.69 -4.88 -9.14
N LEU A 187 -19.59 -3.95 -10.07
CA LEU A 187 -20.05 -2.57 -9.85
C LEU A 187 -21.58 -2.59 -9.88
N LEU A 188 -22.22 -2.26 -8.77
CA LEU A 188 -23.66 -2.04 -8.69
C LEU A 188 -23.93 -0.55 -8.59
N ILE A 189 -24.81 -0.05 -9.44
CA ILE A 189 -25.37 1.29 -9.29
C ILE A 189 -26.66 1.12 -8.47
N GLN A 190 -26.59 1.36 -7.17
CA GLN A 190 -27.74 1.18 -6.29
C GLN A 190 -28.67 2.39 -6.33
N ASP A 191 -28.09 3.60 -6.37
CA ASP A 191 -28.85 4.84 -6.34
C ASP A 191 -28.63 5.64 -7.63
N ILE A 192 -29.73 5.86 -8.35
CA ILE A 192 -29.82 6.82 -9.46
C ILE A 192 -30.80 7.91 -9.00
N LYS A 193 -30.29 9.12 -8.78
CA LYS A 193 -31.12 10.30 -8.51
C LYS A 193 -31.23 11.12 -9.77
N VAL A 194 -32.45 11.51 -10.12
CA VAL A 194 -32.72 12.37 -11.28
C VAL A 194 -33.29 13.67 -10.78
N HIS A 195 -32.56 14.76 -11.00
CA HIS A 195 -32.96 16.12 -10.68
C HIS A 195 -33.42 16.81 -11.97
N ALA A 196 -34.70 17.19 -12.04
CA ALA A 196 -35.20 18.02 -13.13
C ALA A 196 -35.14 19.50 -12.70
N VAL A 197 -34.35 20.30 -13.41
CA VAL A 197 -34.30 21.75 -13.23
C VAL A 197 -35.05 22.39 -14.39
N PRO A 198 -36.15 23.12 -14.16
CA PRO A 198 -36.84 23.84 -15.21
C PRO A 198 -35.93 24.96 -15.73
N VAL A 199 -35.75 25.03 -17.05
CA VAL A 199 -35.01 26.12 -17.69
C VAL A 199 -36.03 27.16 -18.12
N SER A 200 -36.08 28.29 -17.41
CA SER A 200 -36.81 29.46 -17.89
C SER A 200 -35.87 30.33 -18.72
N GLU A 201 -35.97 30.26 -20.04
CA GLU A 201 -35.49 31.34 -20.92
C GLU A 201 -36.68 32.01 -21.59
N LYS A 202 -36.52 33.30 -21.91
CA LYS A 202 -37.56 34.28 -22.29
C LYS A 202 -38.29 34.01 -23.62
N SER A 203 -38.32 32.78 -24.13
CA SER A 203 -39.08 32.39 -25.32
C SER A 203 -39.94 31.16 -25.01
N ASP A 204 -41.08 31.01 -25.69
CA ASP A 204 -42.21 30.09 -25.44
C ASP A 204 -41.92 28.57 -25.40
N SER A 205 -40.69 28.15 -25.10
CA SER A 205 -40.27 26.77 -24.92
C SER A 205 -39.95 26.50 -23.45
N VAL A 206 -40.82 25.75 -22.77
CA VAL A 206 -40.54 25.20 -21.43
C VAL A 206 -39.58 24.02 -21.60
N GLY A 207 -38.29 24.25 -21.37
CA GLY A 207 -37.27 23.21 -21.33
C GLY A 207 -37.08 22.68 -19.91
N SER A 208 -36.65 21.43 -19.78
CA SER A 208 -36.15 20.88 -18.51
C SER A 208 -34.76 20.32 -18.74
N VAL A 209 -33.81 20.70 -17.88
CA VAL A 209 -32.49 20.07 -17.81
C VAL A 209 -32.56 18.98 -16.75
N TYR A 210 -32.18 17.77 -17.13
CA TYR A 210 -32.10 16.64 -16.22
C TYR A 210 -30.65 16.42 -15.80
N THR A 211 -30.38 16.49 -14.50
CA THR A 211 -29.10 16.08 -13.91
C THR A 211 -29.29 14.71 -13.28
N ILE A 212 -28.50 13.74 -13.74
CA ILE A 212 -28.51 12.37 -13.20
C ILE A 212 -27.30 12.22 -12.30
N GLU A 213 -27.52 11.94 -11.02
CA GLU A 213 -26.48 11.60 -10.05
C GLU A 213 -26.52 10.09 -9.79
N MET A 214 -25.37 9.43 -9.89
CA MET A 214 -25.24 7.99 -9.67
C MET A 214 -24.13 7.71 -8.65
N SER A 215 -24.40 6.80 -7.70
CA SER A 215 -23.44 6.40 -6.66
C SER A 215 -23.16 4.90 -6.71
N PRO A 216 -22.15 4.43 -7.46
CA PRO A 216 -21.88 3.02 -7.63
C PRO A 216 -21.09 2.49 -6.43
N GLN A 217 -21.33 1.22 -6.12
CA GLN A 217 -20.62 0.51 -5.06
C GLN A 217 -20.16 -0.86 -5.56
N ALA A 218 -19.01 -1.30 -5.04
CA ALA A 218 -18.53 -2.65 -5.28
C ALA A 218 -19.33 -3.63 -4.40
N ALA A 219 -20.04 -4.57 -5.02
CA ALA A 219 -20.75 -5.61 -4.30
C ALA A 219 -20.20 -7.00 -4.63
N LEU A 220 -20.02 -7.82 -3.59
CA LEU A 220 -19.66 -9.22 -3.74
C LEU A 220 -20.76 -9.98 -4.47
N LEU A 221 -20.38 -10.84 -5.42
CA LEU A 221 -21.31 -11.84 -5.90
C LEU A 221 -21.59 -12.82 -4.75
N GLN A 222 -22.81 -12.79 -4.21
CA GLN A 222 -23.30 -13.92 -3.42
C GLN A 222 -23.27 -15.12 -4.36
N ARG A 223 -22.58 -16.18 -3.92
CA ARG A 223 -22.60 -17.45 -4.62
C ARG A 223 -23.96 -18.05 -4.32
N ASP A 224 -24.95 -17.76 -5.16
CA ASP A 224 -26.22 -18.48 -5.14
C ASP A 224 -25.88 -19.98 -5.27
N GLY A 225 -26.24 -20.76 -4.26
CA GLY A 225 -26.23 -22.22 -4.31
C GLY A 225 -27.65 -22.74 -4.11
N PRO A 226 -27.94 -24.02 -4.40
CA PRO A 226 -27.02 -25.14 -4.61
C PRO A 226 -27.07 -25.74 -6.03
N GLY A 227 -26.21 -26.74 -6.26
CA GLY A 227 -25.97 -27.38 -7.55
C GLY A 227 -27.16 -28.12 -8.18
N LEU A 228 -26.95 -28.44 -9.44
CA LEU A 228 -27.59 -29.52 -10.19
C LEU A 228 -26.48 -30.43 -10.72
#